data_AF-A0A845GTH6-F1
#
_entry.id   AF-A0A845GTH6-F1
#
_cell.length_a   1.000
_cell.length_b   1.000
_cell.length_c   1.000
_cell.angle_alpha   90.00
_cell.angle_beta   90.00
_cell.angle_gamma   90.00
#
_symmetry.space_group_name_H-M   'P 1'
#
loop_
_entity.id
_entity.type
_entity.pdbx_description
1 polymer ?
#
loop_
_entity_poly.entity_id
_entity_poly.type
_entity_poly.pdbx_seq_one_letter_code
_entity_poly.pdbx_strand_id
1 'polypeptide(L)'
;MRLTRLFALTGAVLALLVCGMLGRLLWGEWLHYRAAGTGNQTLQLMQRAMVAAEKLSFERGPVNAVLGDRVPADPAYRERLRRARADTDLAL
;
A
#
# COMPACT_ATOMS: atom_id res chain seq x y z
N MET A 1 8.65 60.90 3.64
CA MET A 1 8.06 60.51 2.34
C MET A 1 8.93 59.52 1.57
N ARG A 2 10.17 59.84 1.14
CA ARG A 2 11.05 58.88 0.41
C ARG A 2 11.55 57.71 1.27
N LEU A 3 11.96 57.97 2.51
CA LEU A 3 12.47 56.94 3.44
C LEU A 3 11.38 55.89 3.78
N THR A 4 10.15 56.34 4.02
CA THR A 4 8.99 55.48 4.31
C THR A 4 8.65 54.56 3.14
N ARG A 5 8.77 55.05 1.90
CA ARG A 5 8.56 54.22 0.69
C ARG A 5 9.67 53.19 0.50
N LEU A 6 10.92 53.55 0.75
CA LEU A 6 12.05 52.60 0.71
C LEU A 6 11.88 51.50 1.76
N PHE A 7 11.49 51.87 2.98
CA PHE A 7 11.25 50.91 4.07
C PHE A 7 10.08 49.97 3.77
N ALA A 8 9.00 50.49 3.18
CA ALA A 8 7.88 49.66 2.74
C ALA A 8 8.29 48.70 1.61
N LEU A 9 9.14 49.16 0.68
CA LEU A 9 9.59 48.35 -0.45
C LEU A 9 10.54 47.23 -0.01
N THR A 10 11.47 47.51 0.90
CA THR A 10 12.34 46.47 1.49
C THR A 10 11.54 45.49 2.33
N GLY A 11 10.56 45.96 3.11
CA GLY A 11 9.64 45.11 3.85
C GLY A 11 8.81 44.20 2.93
N ALA A 12 8.31 44.73 1.82
CA ALA A 12 7.57 43.94 0.84
C ALA A 12 8.44 42.88 0.16
N VAL A 13 9.68 43.21 -0.20
CA VAL A 13 10.63 42.23 -0.76
C VAL A 13 10.93 41.14 0.27
N LEU A 14 11.18 41.50 1.53
CA LEU A 14 11.43 40.53 2.59
C LEU A 14 10.23 39.61 2.79
N ALA A 15 9.01 40.17 2.85
CA ALA A 15 7.78 39.39 2.96
C ALA A 15 7.59 38.43 1.78
N LEU A 16 7.86 38.88 0.55
CA LEU A 16 7.80 38.04 -0.65
C LEU A 16 8.79 36.88 -0.58
N LEU A 17 10.02 37.13 -0.13
CA LEU A 17 11.03 36.09 0.02
C LEU A 17 10.63 35.06 1.07
N VAL A 18 10.12 35.51 2.22
CA VAL A 18 9.63 34.61 3.28
C VAL A 18 8.44 33.79 2.80
N CYS A 19 7.44 34.42 2.17
CA CYS A 19 6.28 33.73 1.61
C CYS A 19 6.70 32.73 0.53
N GLY A 20 7.63 33.10 -0.35
CA GLY A 20 8.15 32.20 -1.37
C GLY A 20 8.88 30.99 -0.78
N MET A 21 9.69 31.21 0.27
CA MET A 21 10.37 30.14 0.99
C MET A 21 9.37 29.18 1.66
N LEU A 22 8.39 29.71 2.39
CA LEU A 22 7.35 28.92 3.05
C LEU A 22 6.49 28.15 2.03
N GLY A 23 6.12 28.80 0.93
CA GLY A 23 5.36 28.18 -0.15
C GLY A 23 6.13 27.01 -0.78
N ARG A 24 7.43 27.17 -1.03
CA ARG A 24 8.29 26.09 -1.55
C ARG A 24 8.40 24.93 -0.56
N LEU A 25 8.54 25.22 0.74
CA LEU A 25 8.62 24.21 1.79
C LEU A 25 7.32 23.39 1.86
N LEU A 26 6.18 24.08 1.94
CA LEU A 26 4.84 23.46 1.97
C LEU A 26 4.59 22.61 0.72
N TRP A 27 4.98 23.11 -0.46
CA TRP A 27 4.84 22.36 -1.71
C TRP A 27 5.69 21.08 -1.70
N GLY A 28 6.92 21.16 -1.19
CA GLY A 28 7.79 20.00 -1.03
C GLY A 28 7.18 18.96 -0.10
N GLU A 29 6.70 19.38 1.08
CA GLU A 29 6.09 18.48 2.06
C GLU A 29 4.80 17.85 1.52
N TRP A 30 4.00 18.62 0.78
CA TRP A 30 2.78 18.13 0.15
C TRP A 30 3.05 17.02 -0.87
N LEU A 31 4.10 17.17 -1.68
CA LEU A 31 4.53 16.13 -2.63
C LEU A 31 4.98 14.85 -1.90
N HIS A 32 5.75 14.98 -0.81
CA HIS A 32 6.18 13.83 0.00
C HIS A 32 4.99 13.13 0.66
N TYR A 33 4.05 13.90 1.20
CA TYR A 33 2.82 13.36 1.78
C TYR A 33 1.98 12.59 0.75
N ARG A 34 1.84 13.14 -0.46
CA ARG A 34 1.16 12.44 -1.57
C ARG A 34 1.89 11.16 -1.97
N ALA A 35 3.22 11.17 -2.02
CA ALA A 35 4.02 9.98 -2.30
C ALA A 35 3.88 8.90 -1.20
N ALA A 36 3.79 9.30 0.07
CA ALA A 36 3.50 8.39 1.17
C ALA A 36 2.10 7.75 1.05
N GLY A 37 1.12 8.49 0.52
CA GLY A 37 -0.19 7.96 0.16
C GLY A 37 -0.09 6.80 -0.85
N THR A 38 0.76 6.92 -1.87
CA THR A 38 1.07 5.83 -2.82
C THR A 38 1.73 4.64 -2.11
N GLY A 39 2.62 4.90 -1.15
CA GLY A 39 3.24 3.85 -0.33
C GLY A 39 2.23 3.00 0.43
N ASN A 40 1.21 3.62 1.02
CA ASN A 40 0.14 2.88 1.70
C ASN A 40 -0.65 1.97 0.75
N GLN A 41 -0.97 2.46 -0.45
CA GLN A 41 -1.66 1.64 -1.47
C GLN A 41 -0.81 0.43 -1.89
N THR A 42 0.50 0.62 -2.09
CA THR A 42 1.43 -0.46 -2.42
C THR A 42 1.53 -1.49 -1.29
N LEU A 43 1.59 -1.05 -0.04
CA LEU A 43 1.62 -1.94 1.13
C LEU A 43 0.33 -2.76 1.25
N GLN A 44 -0.84 -2.14 1.01
CA GLN A 44 -2.12 -2.84 1.00
C GLN A 44 -2.19 -3.90 -0.11
N LEU A 45 -1.70 -3.57 -1.30
CA LEU A 45 -1.61 -4.53 -2.40
C LEU A 45 -0.69 -5.69 -2.05
N MET A 46 0.49 -5.40 -1.50
CA MET A 46 1.46 -6.41 -1.07
C MET A 46 0.89 -7.31 0.03
N GLN A 47 0.18 -6.75 1.02
CA GLN A 47 -0.49 -7.53 2.05
C GLN A 47 -1.51 -8.51 1.45
N ARG A 48 -2.36 -8.05 0.53
CA ARG A 48 -3.34 -8.93 -0.15
C ARG A 48 -2.65 -10.03 -0.95
N ALA A 49 -1.60 -9.67 -1.70
CA ALA A 49 -0.81 -10.65 -2.46
C ALA A 49 -0.15 -11.71 -1.55
N MET A 50 0.36 -11.30 -0.39
CA MET A 50 0.93 -12.26 0.59
C MET A 50 -0.12 -13.20 1.16
N VAL A 51 -1.33 -12.71 1.48
CA VAL A 51 -2.43 -13.57 1.94
C VAL A 51 -2.84 -14.57 0.85
N ALA A 52 -2.97 -14.11 -0.40
CA ALA A 52 -3.23 -15.00 -1.53
C ALA A 52 -2.15 -16.09 -1.68
N ALA A 53 -0.87 -15.69 -1.61
CA ALA A 53 0.25 -16.62 -1.69
C ALA A 53 0.27 -17.61 -0.52
N GLU A 54 -0.08 -17.18 0.70
CA GLU A 54 -0.21 -18.04 1.86
C GLU A 54 -1.29 -19.12 1.64
N LYS A 55 -2.49 -18.72 1.19
CA LYS A 55 -3.60 -19.66 0.94
C LYS A 55 -3.28 -20.65 -0.17
N LEU A 56 -2.72 -20.16 -1.27
CA LEU A 56 -2.27 -21.01 -2.37
C LEU A 56 -1.20 -22.03 -1.92
N SER A 57 -0.26 -21.60 -1.06
CA SER A 57 0.75 -22.49 -0.49
C SER A 57 0.12 -23.54 0.43
N PHE A 58 -0.84 -23.13 1.27
CA PHE A 58 -1.57 -24.03 2.17
C PHE A 58 -2.36 -25.10 1.40
N GLU A 59 -3.00 -24.76 0.28
CA GLU A 59 -3.76 -25.70 -0.57
C GLU A 59 -2.91 -26.90 -1.02
N ARG A 60 -1.59 -26.74 -1.18
CA ARG A 60 -0.69 -27.82 -1.56
C ARG A 60 -0.73 -29.01 -0.59
N GLY A 61 -0.93 -28.77 0.70
CA GLY A 61 -1.04 -29.83 1.70
C GLY A 61 -2.24 -30.76 1.43
N PRO A 62 -3.48 -30.22 1.39
CA PRO A 62 -4.67 -30.97 0.99
C PRO A 62 -4.59 -31.59 -0.41
N VAL A 63 -3.99 -30.91 -1.39
CA VAL A 63 -3.75 -31.49 -2.73
C VAL A 63 -2.88 -32.73 -2.63
N ASN A 64 -1.75 -32.64 -1.94
CA ASN A 64 -0.84 -33.76 -1.74
C ASN A 64 -1.49 -34.90 -0.95
N ALA A 65 -2.36 -34.59 0.02
CA ALA A 65 -3.10 -35.59 0.76
C ALA A 65 -4.07 -36.38 -0.12
N VAL A 66 -4.78 -35.74 -1.05
CA VAL A 66 -5.66 -36.43 -2.01
C VAL A 66 -4.86 -37.22 -3.04
N LEU A 67 -3.77 -36.65 -3.57
CA LEU A 67 -2.94 -37.30 -4.58
C LEU A 67 -2.14 -38.48 -4.03
N GLY A 68 -1.74 -38.43 -2.76
CA GLY A 68 -0.99 -39.49 -2.08
C GLY A 68 -1.87 -40.58 -1.47
N ASP A 69 -3.19 -40.46 -1.55
CA ASP A 69 -4.12 -41.43 -0.97
C ASP A 69 -4.45 -42.58 -1.96
N ARG A 70 -5.08 -43.63 -1.43
CA ARG A 70 -5.63 -44.74 -2.21
C ARG A 70 -6.70 -44.25 -3.20
N VAL A 71 -6.98 -45.05 -4.23
CA VAL A 71 -8.08 -44.79 -5.17
C VAL A 71 -9.24 -45.73 -4.85
N PRO A 72 -10.46 -45.23 -4.56
CA PRO A 72 -10.83 -43.83 -4.45
C PRO A 72 -10.35 -43.18 -3.13
N ALA A 73 -9.93 -41.90 -3.20
CA ALA A 73 -9.44 -41.15 -2.05
C ALA A 73 -10.53 -40.96 -0.98
N ASP A 74 -10.14 -40.91 0.29
CA ASP A 74 -11.02 -40.71 1.42
C ASP A 74 -11.86 -39.44 1.24
N PRO A 75 -13.20 -39.50 1.38
CA PRO A 75 -14.07 -38.34 1.36
C PRO A 75 -13.60 -37.19 2.25
N ALA A 76 -12.98 -37.48 3.40
CA ALA A 76 -12.46 -36.47 4.31
C ALA A 76 -11.31 -35.65 3.68
N TYR A 77 -10.42 -36.27 2.91
CA TYR A 77 -9.34 -35.54 2.23
C TYR A 77 -9.88 -34.67 1.09
N ARG A 78 -10.88 -35.15 0.35
CA ARG A 78 -11.52 -34.35 -0.70
C ARG A 78 -12.24 -33.13 -0.14
N GLU A 79 -12.91 -33.30 1.00
CA GLU A 79 -13.60 -32.20 1.65
C GLU A 79 -12.63 -31.15 2.21
N ARG A 80 -11.50 -31.59 2.79
CA ARG A 80 -10.41 -30.68 3.19
C ARG A 80 -9.84 -29.91 2.01
N LEU A 81 -9.64 -30.57 0.87
CA LEU A 81 -9.18 -29.91 -0.36
C LEU A 81 -10.19 -28.89 -0.88
N ARG A 82 -11.49 -29.19 -0.88
CA ARG A 82 -12.52 -28.22 -1.28
C ARG A 82 -12.51 -26.96 -0.43
N ARG A 83 -12.37 -27.10 0.90
CA ARG A 83 -12.31 -25.95 1.80
C ARG A 83 -11.06 -25.11 1.56
N ALA A 84 -9.90 -25.75 1.41
CA ALA A 84 -8.67 -25.04 1.12
C ALA A 84 -8.73 -24.27 -0.22
N ARG A 85 -9.38 -24.83 -1.24
CA ARG A 85 -9.64 -24.13 -2.51
C ARG A 85 -10.55 -22.93 -2.35
N ALA A 86 -11.65 -23.07 -1.60
CA ALA A 86 -12.54 -21.94 -1.33
C ALA A 86 -11.82 -20.81 -0.58
N ASP A 87 -10.92 -21.15 0.35
CA ASP A 87 -10.09 -20.16 1.04
C ASP A 87 -9.08 -19.48 0.11
N THR A 88 -8.49 -20.21 -0.84
CA THR A 88 -7.62 -19.65 -1.90
C THR A 88 -8.40 -18.71 -2.81
N ASP A 89 -9.56 -19.14 -3.31
CA ASP A 89 -10.41 -18.38 -4.22
C ASP A 89 -10.92 -17.08 -3.59
N LEU A 90 -11.18 -17.08 -2.27
CA LEU A 90 -11.57 -15.87 -1.53
C LEU A 90 -10.42 -14.87 -1.37
N ALA A 91 -9.18 -15.35 -1.39
CA ALA A 91 -7.99 -14.52 -1.18
C ALA A 91 -7.45 -13.88 -2.48
N LEU A 92 -7.92 -14.33 -3.64
CA LEU A 92 -7.55 -13.83 -4.98
C LEU A 92 -8.53 -12.76 -5.49
#